data_AF-A0A9Y4NA27-F1
#
_entry.id   AF-A0A9Y4NA27-F1
#
_cell.length_a   1.000
_cell.length_b   1.000
_cell.length_c   1.000
_cell.angle_alpha   90.00
_cell.angle_beta   90.00
_cell.angle_gamma   90.00
#
_symmetry.space_group_name_H-M   'P 1'
#
loop_
_entity.id
_entity.type
_entity.pdbx_description
1 polymer ?
#
loop_
_entity_poly.entity_id
_entity_poly.type
_entity_poly.pdbx_seq_one_letter_code
_entity_poly.pdbx_strand_id
1 'polypeptide(L)'
;MAAQRKKKQEYLKSEELFRRKAYLIITEMVELSIQTREDTSVLVDEILHSIFFLGRIHKPPISPEIILKDDDEAENLLSTLMSCYPRPFELYSSQLPRRSPFSCVLDMTVLLVGQENEEEIKDRLQDFIDTVEEDVPSNHLISSTICVSQKYNNSVRYYGVSMSTSGRNAGKIMVAASCFGAWDDYVADAVMTYYPDKEKSKKEYFDGTIKIPDYVRCQAFNLKSGGKMNPCKSCGNLFGLSTDEETEWPYGNCAEVESLSNLLKNENEVKEQSQPRSPTWTPENRETARESVLQDLGAVLHTIQFETWDGEHFYDPLAG
;
A
#
# COMPACT_ATOMS: atom_id res chain seq x y z
N MET A 1 10.49 -37.12 -5.73
CA MET A 1 11.81 -36.55 -5.36
C MET A 1 12.23 -35.34 -6.20
N ALA A 2 12.20 -35.36 -7.55
CA ALA A 2 12.59 -34.20 -8.37
C ALA A 2 11.68 -32.97 -8.20
N ALA A 3 10.35 -33.16 -8.16
CA ALA A 3 9.38 -32.07 -7.94
C ALA A 3 9.52 -31.39 -6.57
N GLN A 4 9.85 -32.14 -5.52
CA GLN A 4 10.10 -31.60 -4.18
C GLN A 4 11.41 -30.80 -4.11
N ARG A 5 12.46 -31.24 -4.83
CA ARG A 5 13.72 -30.49 -4.95
C ARG A 5 13.54 -29.18 -5.71
N LYS A 6 12.79 -29.20 -6.82
CA LYS A 6 12.46 -27.99 -7.59
C LYS A 6 11.67 -26.98 -6.75
N LYS A 7 10.62 -27.45 -6.06
CA LYS A 7 9.81 -26.62 -5.16
C LYS A 7 10.64 -26.01 -4.02
N LYS A 8 11.58 -26.78 -3.44
CA LYS A 8 12.50 -26.27 -2.41
C LYS A 8 13.45 -25.19 -2.96
N GLN A 9 13.96 -25.36 -4.17
CA GLN A 9 14.81 -24.35 -4.82
C GLN A 9 14.05 -23.07 -5.17
N GLU A 10 12.80 -23.18 -5.61
CA GLU A 10 11.93 -22.03 -5.87
C GLU A 10 11.63 -21.25 -4.59
N TYR A 11 11.37 -21.94 -3.46
CA TYR A 11 11.19 -21.27 -2.17
C TYR A 11 12.43 -20.54 -1.69
N LEU A 12 13.60 -21.18 -1.76
CA LEU A 12 14.86 -20.55 -1.34
C LEU A 12 15.15 -19.27 -2.15
N LYS A 13 14.90 -19.31 -3.46
CA LYS A 13 15.03 -18.12 -4.31
C LYS A 13 14.04 -17.02 -3.95
N SER A 14 12.76 -17.38 -3.73
CA SER A 14 11.73 -16.40 -3.33
C SER A 14 12.04 -15.77 -1.97
N GLU A 15 12.51 -16.57 -1.02
CA GLU A 15 12.89 -16.13 0.33
C GLU A 15 14.07 -15.17 0.28
N GLU A 16 15.13 -15.53 -0.45
CA GLU A 16 16.31 -14.68 -0.63
C GLU A 16 15.96 -13.35 -1.32
N LEU A 17 15.10 -13.39 -2.34
CA LEU A 17 14.61 -12.18 -3.02
C LEU A 17 13.82 -11.27 -2.09
N PHE A 18 12.86 -11.82 -1.33
CA PHE A 18 12.09 -11.03 -0.37
C PHE A 18 13.03 -10.40 0.67
N ARG A 19 13.90 -11.22 1.29
CA ARG A 19 14.86 -10.80 2.31
C ARG A 19 15.73 -9.65 1.81
N ARG A 20 16.36 -9.82 0.64
CA ARG A 20 17.24 -8.82 0.04
C ARG A 20 16.50 -7.51 -0.24
N LYS A 21 15.31 -7.57 -0.84
CA LYS A 21 14.52 -6.37 -1.13
C LYS A 21 14.05 -5.66 0.13
N ALA A 22 13.60 -6.42 1.12
CA ALA A 22 13.22 -5.88 2.43
C ALA A 22 14.39 -5.14 3.08
N TYR A 23 15.59 -5.73 3.09
CA TYR A 23 16.80 -5.09 3.61
C TYR A 23 17.10 -3.79 2.88
N LEU A 24 17.16 -3.80 1.54
CA LEU A 24 17.45 -2.61 0.74
C LEU A 24 16.44 -1.48 0.98
N ILE A 25 15.14 -1.81 1.07
CA ILE A 25 14.10 -0.83 1.35
C ILE A 25 14.26 -0.22 2.75
N ILE A 26 14.58 -1.04 3.76
CA ILE A 26 14.79 -0.55 5.12
C ILE A 26 16.01 0.37 5.18
N THR A 27 17.13 -0.03 4.56
CA THR A 27 18.35 0.78 4.52
C THR A 27 18.11 2.11 3.82
N GLU A 28 17.46 2.11 2.66
CA GLU A 28 17.09 3.34 1.95
C GLU A 28 16.23 4.25 2.81
N MET A 29 15.22 3.71 3.50
CA MET A 29 14.36 4.52 4.36
C MET A 29 15.12 5.16 5.53
N VAL A 30 16.09 4.45 6.10
CA VAL A 30 16.97 5.02 7.14
C VAL A 30 17.83 6.14 6.52
N GLU A 31 18.42 5.93 5.35
CA GLU A 31 19.24 6.95 4.69
C GLU A 31 18.42 8.19 4.31
N LEU A 32 17.24 8.01 3.72
CA LEU A 32 16.32 9.10 3.38
C LEU A 32 15.85 9.86 4.63
N SER A 33 15.59 9.16 5.74
CA SER A 33 15.20 9.82 6.99
C SER A 33 16.29 10.73 7.55
N ILE A 34 17.57 10.35 7.40
CA ILE A 34 18.72 11.18 7.78
C ILE A 34 18.86 12.41 6.87
N GLN A 35 18.53 12.26 5.58
CA GLN A 35 18.63 13.35 4.59
C GLN A 35 17.47 14.35 4.68
N THR A 36 16.31 13.92 5.18
CA THR A 36 15.10 14.74 5.27
C THR A 36 15.19 15.68 6.47
N ARG A 37 14.69 16.92 6.33
CA ARG A 37 14.80 17.93 7.39
C ARG A 37 13.76 17.71 8.50
N GLU A 38 12.59 17.24 8.11
CA GLU A 38 11.47 16.92 8.98
C GLU A 38 11.72 15.63 9.76
N ASP A 39 11.08 15.51 10.93
CA ASP A 39 11.08 14.24 11.65
C ASP A 39 10.22 13.21 10.90
N THR A 40 10.90 12.23 10.31
CA THR A 40 10.31 11.15 9.51
C THR A 40 10.33 9.81 10.23
N SER A 41 10.58 9.81 11.55
CA SER A 41 10.64 8.60 12.38
C SER A 41 9.37 7.76 12.27
N VAL A 42 8.22 8.40 12.13
CA VAL A 42 6.90 7.74 11.94
C VAL A 42 6.85 6.90 10.66
N LEU A 43 7.47 7.38 9.57
CA LEU A 43 7.50 6.66 8.29
C LEU A 43 8.44 5.46 8.35
N VAL A 44 9.57 5.59 9.06
CA VAL A 44 10.51 4.48 9.30
C VAL A 44 9.87 3.42 10.18
N ASP A 45 9.20 3.83 11.25
CA ASP A 45 8.48 2.93 12.15
C ASP A 45 7.38 2.14 11.41
N GLU A 46 6.56 2.83 10.62
CA GLU A 46 5.45 2.20 9.90
C GLU A 46 5.90 1.29 8.75
N ILE A 47 6.98 1.63 8.04
CA ILE A 47 7.50 0.76 6.99
C ILE A 47 8.12 -0.52 7.57
N LEU A 48 8.80 -0.43 8.72
CA LEU A 48 9.35 -1.61 9.40
C LEU A 48 8.24 -2.59 9.76
N HIS A 49 7.16 -2.11 10.40
CA HIS A 49 6.03 -2.97 10.77
C HIS A 49 5.41 -3.62 9.54
N SER A 50 5.19 -2.84 8.47
CA SER A 50 4.60 -3.32 7.23
C SER A 50 5.45 -4.39 6.55
N ILE A 51 6.77 -4.21 6.49
CA ILE A 51 7.70 -5.20 5.92
C ILE A 51 7.74 -6.46 6.78
N PHE A 52 7.82 -6.33 8.10
CA PHE A 52 7.88 -7.47 9.02
C PHE A 52 6.58 -8.27 9.00
N PHE A 53 5.43 -7.61 8.92
CA PHE A 53 4.14 -8.27 8.73
C PHE A 53 4.13 -9.08 7.42
N LEU A 54 4.57 -8.49 6.31
CA LEU A 54 4.65 -9.17 5.02
C LEU A 54 5.63 -10.35 5.05
N GLY A 55 6.74 -10.23 5.79
CA GLY A 55 7.68 -11.32 6.07
C GLY A 55 7.04 -12.45 6.88
N ARG A 56 6.23 -12.12 7.89
CA ARG A 56 5.50 -13.09 8.73
C ARG A 56 4.50 -13.92 7.94
N ILE A 57 3.84 -13.33 6.95
CA ILE A 57 2.86 -14.02 6.10
C ILE A 57 3.48 -14.62 4.82
N HIS A 58 4.78 -14.41 4.59
CA HIS A 58 5.53 -15.07 3.52
C HIS A 58 5.58 -16.59 3.74
N LYS A 59 5.82 -17.35 2.66
CA LYS A 59 5.91 -18.82 2.70
C LYS A 59 7.22 -19.30 2.06
N PRO A 60 8.21 -19.73 2.85
CA PRO A 60 8.23 -19.82 4.33
C PRO A 60 8.28 -18.44 5.01
N PRO A 61 7.81 -18.29 6.28
CA PRO A 61 7.89 -17.03 7.00
C PRO A 61 9.33 -16.54 7.18
N ILE A 62 9.53 -15.22 7.12
CA ILE A 62 10.84 -14.56 7.23
C ILE A 62 10.76 -13.57 8.39
N SER A 63 11.59 -13.76 9.41
CA SER A 63 11.57 -12.91 10.60
C SER A 63 12.40 -11.63 10.41
N PRO A 64 12.17 -10.58 11.22
CA PRO A 64 12.96 -9.35 11.19
C PRO A 64 14.47 -9.61 11.32
N GLU A 65 14.87 -10.55 12.19
CA GLU A 65 16.26 -10.92 12.40
C GLU A 65 16.88 -11.54 11.16
N ILE A 66 16.11 -12.31 10.37
CA ILE A 66 16.59 -12.88 9.11
C ILE A 66 16.70 -11.80 8.03
N ILE A 67 15.75 -10.86 7.97
CA ILE A 67 15.76 -9.72 7.04
C ILE A 67 16.99 -8.86 7.29
N LEU A 68 17.24 -8.53 8.55
CA LEU A 68 18.30 -7.62 8.98
C LEU A 68 19.64 -8.32 9.27
N LYS A 69 19.74 -9.61 8.97
CA LYS A 69 20.99 -10.35 9.06
C LYS A 69 21.89 -9.98 7.88
N ASP A 70 22.99 -9.30 8.17
CA ASP A 70 24.10 -9.11 7.23
C ASP A 70 25.19 -10.17 7.46
N ASP A 71 25.95 -10.49 6.42
CA ASP A 71 26.98 -11.53 6.46
C ASP A 71 28.32 -11.03 7.03
N ASP A 72 28.58 -9.71 7.10
CA ASP A 72 29.88 -9.20 7.58
C ASP A 72 29.88 -8.00 8.57
N GLU A 73 28.84 -7.18 8.77
CA GLU A 73 28.88 -6.05 9.74
C GLU A 73 27.53 -5.75 10.48
N ALA A 74 26.62 -6.73 10.51
CA ALA A 74 25.19 -6.55 10.83
C ALA A 74 24.79 -6.18 12.27
N GLU A 75 25.68 -6.30 13.26
CA GLU A 75 25.27 -6.11 14.66
C GLU A 75 24.80 -4.68 14.94
N ASN A 76 25.10 -3.70 14.07
CA ASN A 76 24.70 -2.31 14.27
C ASN A 76 23.27 -1.97 13.80
N LEU A 77 22.84 -2.43 12.62
CA LEU A 77 21.54 -2.00 12.07
C LEU A 77 20.36 -2.60 12.83
N LEU A 78 20.36 -3.92 13.08
CA LEU A 78 19.29 -4.59 13.82
C LEU A 78 19.15 -4.02 15.24
N SER A 79 20.27 -3.89 15.96
CA SER A 79 20.25 -3.36 17.34
C SER A 79 19.82 -1.89 17.40
N THR A 80 20.26 -1.07 16.44
CA THR A 80 19.83 0.33 16.31
C THR A 80 18.34 0.42 16.06
N LEU A 81 17.82 -0.33 15.09
CA LEU A 81 16.39 -0.31 14.76
C LEU A 81 15.53 -0.83 15.92
N MET A 82 15.94 -1.89 16.62
CA MET A 82 15.21 -2.36 17.81
C MET A 82 15.21 -1.34 18.94
N SER A 83 16.30 -0.57 19.09
CA SER A 83 16.39 0.47 20.11
C SER A 83 15.56 1.70 19.77
N CYS A 84 15.53 2.11 18.49
CA CYS A 84 14.82 3.31 18.04
C CYS A 84 13.33 3.04 17.78
N TYR A 85 13.00 1.86 17.27
CA TYR A 85 11.68 1.45 16.81
C TYR A 85 11.34 0.05 17.36
N PRO A 86 11.11 -0.11 18.68
CA PRO A 86 10.83 -1.43 19.26
C PRO A 86 9.48 -2.01 18.84
N ARG A 87 8.46 -1.15 18.69
CA ARG A 87 7.07 -1.56 18.44
C ARG A 87 6.86 -2.36 17.16
N PRO A 88 7.49 -2.03 16.01
CA PRO A 88 7.45 -2.87 14.82
C PRO A 88 7.87 -4.32 15.08
N PHE A 89 8.90 -4.55 15.91
CA PHE A 89 9.38 -5.91 16.24
C PHE A 89 8.43 -6.65 17.18
N GLU A 90 7.72 -5.94 18.04
CA GLU A 90 6.77 -6.54 18.98
C GLU A 90 5.41 -6.85 18.33
N LEU A 91 4.94 -5.98 17.44
CA LEU A 91 3.54 -5.96 17.00
C LEU A 91 3.30 -6.46 15.57
N TYR A 92 4.33 -6.72 14.75
CA TYR A 92 4.16 -7.23 13.37
C TYR A 92 3.44 -8.58 13.29
N SER A 93 3.42 -9.31 14.40
CA SER A 93 2.81 -10.63 14.48
C SER A 93 1.41 -10.61 15.10
N SER A 94 0.90 -9.47 15.58
CA SER A 94 -0.41 -9.35 16.24
C SER A 94 -1.28 -8.22 15.69
N GLN A 95 -0.69 -7.19 15.09
CA GLN A 95 -1.40 -6.07 14.49
C GLN A 95 -1.20 -6.04 12.98
N LEU A 96 -2.18 -5.49 12.26
CA LEU A 96 -2.13 -5.35 10.81
C LEU A 96 -1.59 -3.97 10.40
N PRO A 97 -0.71 -3.88 9.39
CA PRO A 97 -0.21 -2.59 8.90
C PRO A 97 -1.34 -1.78 8.25
N ARG A 98 -1.25 -0.45 8.30
CA ARG A 98 -2.27 0.45 7.72
C ARG A 98 -2.01 0.82 6.26
N ARG A 99 -0.76 0.76 5.79
CA ARG A 99 -0.38 1.12 4.41
C ARG A 99 0.70 0.20 3.87
N SER A 100 0.88 0.20 2.55
CA SER A 100 1.91 -0.61 1.90
C SER A 100 3.32 -0.05 2.18
N PRO A 101 4.37 -0.89 2.21
CA PRO A 101 5.73 -0.38 2.44
C PRO A 101 6.16 0.72 1.45
N PHE A 102 5.78 0.57 0.18
CA PHE A 102 6.18 1.53 -0.86
C PHE A 102 5.42 2.86 -0.78
N SER A 103 4.26 2.88 -0.11
CA SER A 103 3.57 4.12 0.25
C SER A 103 4.44 4.97 1.19
N CYS A 104 5.10 4.35 2.17
CA CYS A 104 6.03 5.07 3.06
C CYS A 104 7.25 5.61 2.30
N VAL A 105 7.79 4.84 1.34
CA VAL A 105 8.90 5.28 0.48
C VAL A 105 8.50 6.49 -0.36
N LEU A 106 7.29 6.46 -0.94
CA LEU A 106 6.74 7.60 -1.68
C LEU A 106 6.64 8.84 -0.77
N ASP A 107 6.02 8.72 0.40
CA ASP A 107 5.85 9.84 1.33
C ASP A 107 7.21 10.44 1.73
N MET A 108 8.18 9.60 2.05
CA MET A 108 9.55 10.01 2.36
C MET A 108 10.21 10.75 1.19
N THR A 109 10.06 10.22 -0.03
CA THR A 109 10.61 10.84 -1.24
C THR A 109 9.98 12.21 -1.51
N VAL A 110 8.66 12.33 -1.35
CA VAL A 110 7.92 13.58 -1.53
C VAL A 110 8.36 14.63 -0.51
N LEU A 111 8.59 14.24 0.76
CA LEU A 111 9.10 15.15 1.79
C LEU A 111 10.49 15.66 1.46
N LEU A 112 11.39 14.77 1.01
CA LEU A 112 12.77 15.12 0.70
C LEU A 112 12.89 16.03 -0.54
N VAL A 113 12.14 15.71 -1.59
CA VAL A 113 12.24 16.38 -2.91
C VAL A 113 11.32 17.60 -3.01
N GLY A 114 10.21 17.61 -2.29
CA GLY A 114 9.16 18.62 -2.42
C GLY A 114 8.09 18.21 -3.44
N GLN A 115 6.83 18.27 -3.02
CA GLN A 115 5.67 17.81 -3.78
C GLN A 115 5.47 18.49 -5.14
N GLU A 116 6.09 19.65 -5.38
CA GLU A 116 6.02 20.37 -6.64
C GLU A 116 6.88 19.75 -7.75
N ASN A 117 7.89 18.95 -7.40
CA ASN A 117 8.91 18.43 -8.31
C ASN A 117 8.52 17.01 -8.80
N GLU A 118 7.39 16.92 -9.50
CA GLU A 118 6.78 15.66 -9.96
C GLU A 118 7.73 14.76 -10.78
N GLU A 119 8.55 15.32 -11.66
CA GLU A 119 9.51 14.54 -12.46
C GLU A 119 10.64 13.99 -11.60
N GLU A 120 11.22 14.80 -10.71
CA GLU A 120 12.30 14.37 -9.81
C GLU A 120 11.83 13.28 -8.83
N ILE A 121 10.60 13.37 -8.32
CA ILE A 121 9.99 12.32 -7.49
C ILE A 121 9.89 11.01 -8.28
N LYS A 122 9.45 11.05 -9.54
CA LYS A 122 9.34 9.86 -10.39
C LYS A 122 10.71 9.26 -10.69
N ASP A 123 11.67 10.09 -11.08
CA ASP A 123 13.04 9.66 -11.40
C ASP A 123 13.69 8.98 -10.19
N ARG A 124 13.56 9.57 -9.00
CA ARG A 124 14.12 9.00 -7.78
C ARG A 124 13.48 7.66 -7.39
N LEU A 125 12.16 7.54 -7.54
CA LEU A 125 11.48 6.26 -7.30
C LEU A 125 11.87 5.20 -8.34
N GLN A 126 12.10 5.60 -9.59
CA GLN A 126 12.56 4.71 -10.65
C GLN A 126 13.98 4.22 -10.38
N ASP A 127 14.92 5.11 -10.05
CA ASP A 127 16.30 4.76 -9.68
C ASP A 127 16.33 3.79 -8.48
N PHE A 128 15.46 4.03 -7.49
CA PHE A 128 15.31 3.15 -6.35
C PHE A 128 14.76 1.77 -6.75
N ILE A 129 13.74 1.71 -7.60
CA ILE A 129 13.21 0.44 -8.11
C ILE A 129 14.30 -0.32 -8.87
N ASP A 130 15.06 0.33 -9.73
CA ASP A 130 16.13 -0.29 -10.50
C ASP A 130 17.23 -0.88 -9.58
N THR A 131 17.56 -0.16 -8.51
CA THR A 131 18.49 -0.63 -7.45
C THR A 131 17.94 -1.86 -6.72
N VAL A 132 16.64 -1.88 -6.41
CA VAL A 132 16.00 -3.00 -5.70
C VAL A 132 15.74 -4.21 -6.62
N GLU A 133 15.60 -4.00 -7.93
CA GLU A 133 15.34 -5.06 -8.91
C GLU A 133 16.59 -5.73 -9.48
N GLU A 134 17.71 -5.01 -9.60
CA GLU A 134 18.99 -5.46 -10.21
C GLU A 134 18.82 -6.56 -11.29
N ASP A 135 18.97 -7.84 -10.92
CA ASP A 135 19.07 -8.97 -11.84
C ASP A 135 17.79 -9.83 -11.95
N VAL A 136 16.83 -9.67 -11.03
CA VAL A 136 15.61 -10.50 -11.00
C VAL A 136 14.36 -9.64 -10.82
N PRO A 137 13.63 -9.38 -11.93
CA PRO A 137 12.37 -8.67 -11.87
C PRO A 137 11.41 -9.39 -10.93
N SER A 138 10.91 -8.66 -9.93
CA SER A 138 9.97 -9.21 -8.98
C SER A 138 9.19 -8.11 -8.27
N ASN A 139 7.88 -8.25 -8.21
CA ASN A 139 6.98 -7.25 -7.62
C ASN A 139 6.88 -7.38 -6.08
N HIS A 140 7.83 -8.03 -5.41
CA HIS A 140 7.87 -8.02 -3.94
C HIS A 140 8.20 -6.62 -3.44
N LEU A 141 7.34 -6.06 -2.59
CA LEU A 141 7.53 -4.82 -1.82
C LEU A 141 7.67 -3.53 -2.63
N ILE A 142 7.79 -3.61 -3.95
CA ILE A 142 7.88 -2.47 -4.87
C ILE A 142 6.56 -2.18 -5.59
N SER A 143 6.30 -0.92 -5.89
CA SER A 143 5.18 -0.51 -6.73
C SER A 143 5.64 -0.29 -8.17
N SER A 144 4.80 -0.62 -9.15
CA SER A 144 5.09 -0.34 -10.57
C SER A 144 4.44 0.93 -11.09
N THR A 145 3.57 1.55 -10.30
CA THR A 145 2.70 2.63 -10.74
C THR A 145 2.58 3.68 -9.66
N ILE A 146 2.74 4.94 -10.07
CA ILE A 146 2.46 6.13 -9.26
C ILE A 146 1.29 6.89 -9.88
N CYS A 147 0.46 7.51 -9.06
CA CYS A 147 -0.59 8.42 -9.51
C CYS A 147 -0.44 9.78 -8.85
N VAL A 148 -0.71 10.82 -9.63
CA VAL A 148 -0.69 12.21 -9.19
C VAL A 148 -2.08 12.80 -9.37
N SER A 149 -2.66 13.23 -8.26
CA SER A 149 -3.94 13.93 -8.21
C SER A 149 -3.75 15.39 -7.86
N GLN A 150 -4.48 16.28 -8.53
CA GLN A 150 -4.30 17.72 -8.38
C GLN A 150 -5.62 18.43 -8.71
N LYS A 151 -6.03 19.37 -7.87
CA LYS A 151 -7.30 20.08 -8.00
C LYS A 151 -7.36 20.95 -9.26
N TYR A 152 -6.32 21.74 -9.54
CA TYR A 152 -6.18 22.51 -10.77
C TYR A 152 -4.70 22.71 -11.08
N ASN A 153 -4.37 23.16 -12.29
CA ASN A 153 -2.98 23.37 -12.69
C ASN A 153 -2.25 24.27 -11.68
N ASN A 154 -1.10 23.79 -11.19
CA ASN A 154 -0.27 24.43 -10.17
C ASN A 154 -0.83 24.44 -8.73
N SER A 155 -1.89 23.69 -8.43
CA SER A 155 -2.27 23.43 -7.03
C SER A 155 -1.33 22.41 -6.38
N VAL A 156 -1.54 22.14 -5.10
CA VAL A 156 -0.89 21.04 -4.38
C VAL A 156 -1.10 19.71 -5.13
N ARG A 157 -0.05 18.89 -5.21
CA ARG A 157 -0.07 17.57 -5.84
C ARG A 157 -0.11 16.49 -4.77
N TYR A 158 -1.02 15.54 -4.94
CA TYR A 158 -1.23 14.43 -4.03
C TYR A 158 -0.83 13.14 -4.69
N TYR A 159 0.12 12.45 -4.08
CA TYR A 159 0.72 11.25 -4.64
C TYR A 159 0.09 10.00 -4.05
N GLY A 160 0.13 8.92 -4.82
CA GLY A 160 -0.19 7.57 -4.36
C GLY A 160 0.50 6.55 -5.24
N VAL A 161 0.68 5.34 -4.72
CA VAL A 161 1.31 4.23 -5.44
C VAL A 161 0.40 3.00 -5.44
N SER A 162 0.56 2.16 -6.45
CA SER A 162 -0.16 0.89 -6.49
C SER A 162 0.32 -0.06 -5.38
N MET A 163 -0.55 -0.95 -4.91
CA MET A 163 -0.24 -1.86 -3.80
C MET A 163 0.99 -2.73 -4.10
N SER A 164 2.05 -2.58 -3.30
CA SER A 164 3.33 -3.24 -3.49
C SER A 164 3.42 -4.64 -2.86
N THR A 165 2.37 -5.43 -3.02
CA THR A 165 2.26 -6.76 -2.40
C THR A 165 2.44 -7.89 -3.40
N SER A 166 3.13 -8.95 -2.97
CA SER A 166 3.22 -10.20 -3.73
C SER A 166 2.15 -11.20 -3.28
N GLY A 167 1.25 -11.56 -4.19
CA GLY A 167 0.27 -12.62 -3.98
C GLY A 167 -1.09 -12.14 -3.49
N ARG A 168 -2.10 -12.95 -3.78
CA ARG A 168 -3.52 -12.57 -3.66
C ARG A 168 -3.94 -12.20 -2.23
N ASN A 169 -3.49 -12.94 -1.23
CA ASN A 169 -3.92 -12.71 0.17
C ASN A 169 -3.26 -11.48 0.79
N ALA A 170 -1.96 -11.25 0.51
CA ALA A 170 -1.27 -10.06 0.99
C ALA A 170 -1.95 -8.78 0.47
N GLY A 171 -2.26 -8.73 -0.84
CA GLY A 171 -2.97 -7.59 -1.43
C GLY A 171 -4.35 -7.34 -0.81
N LYS A 172 -5.14 -8.41 -0.60
CA LYS A 172 -6.46 -8.28 0.07
C LYS A 172 -6.33 -7.72 1.48
N ILE A 173 -5.36 -8.19 2.26
CA ILE A 173 -5.13 -7.71 3.62
C ILE A 173 -4.76 -6.24 3.59
N MET A 174 -3.80 -5.84 2.74
CA MET A 174 -3.35 -4.44 2.65
C MET A 174 -4.47 -3.49 2.19
N VAL A 175 -5.28 -3.90 1.20
CA VAL A 175 -6.43 -3.10 0.76
C VAL A 175 -7.44 -2.94 1.89
N ALA A 176 -7.84 -4.04 2.54
CA ALA A 176 -8.79 -3.97 3.65
C ALA A 176 -8.25 -3.09 4.79
N ALA A 177 -7.01 -3.29 5.20
CA ALA A 177 -6.38 -2.50 6.25
C ALA A 177 -6.26 -1.01 5.89
N SER A 178 -5.98 -0.70 4.62
CA SER A 178 -5.97 0.69 4.13
C SER A 178 -7.36 1.33 4.22
N CYS A 179 -8.44 0.59 3.92
CA CYS A 179 -9.81 1.09 4.08
C CYS A 179 -10.18 1.43 5.55
N PHE A 180 -9.60 0.73 6.53
CA PHE A 180 -9.86 0.98 7.95
C PHE A 180 -8.87 1.95 8.61
N GLY A 181 -7.70 2.14 7.99
CA GLY A 181 -6.62 2.92 8.57
C GLY A 181 -6.22 4.12 7.73
N ALA A 182 -5.70 3.89 6.54
CA ALA A 182 -4.96 4.90 5.79
C ALA A 182 -5.80 5.72 4.82
N TRP A 183 -6.95 5.27 4.34
CA TRP A 183 -7.68 5.98 3.29
C TRP A 183 -8.75 6.94 3.81
N ASP A 184 -9.03 7.97 3.01
CA ASP A 184 -10.21 8.82 3.16
C ASP A 184 -11.49 7.98 3.18
N ASP A 185 -12.48 8.38 3.97
CA ASP A 185 -13.70 7.58 4.16
C ASP A 185 -14.50 7.40 2.87
N TYR A 186 -14.51 8.37 1.95
CA TYR A 186 -15.20 8.23 0.67
C TYR A 186 -14.48 7.25 -0.27
N VAL A 187 -13.15 7.26 -0.25
CA VAL A 187 -12.35 6.32 -1.02
C VAL A 187 -12.48 4.91 -0.46
N ALA A 188 -12.40 4.77 0.86
CA ALA A 188 -12.61 3.49 1.55
C ALA A 188 -14.01 2.93 1.23
N ASP A 189 -15.06 3.72 1.37
CA ASP A 189 -16.44 3.32 1.06
C ASP A 189 -16.62 2.92 -0.42
N ALA A 190 -15.99 3.64 -1.35
CA ALA A 190 -16.00 3.27 -2.76
C ALA A 190 -15.39 1.87 -2.94
N VAL A 191 -14.22 1.60 -2.35
CA VAL A 191 -13.58 0.27 -2.43
C VAL A 191 -14.45 -0.80 -1.76
N MET A 192 -15.02 -0.51 -0.58
CA MET A 192 -15.90 -1.42 0.16
C MET A 192 -17.24 -1.70 -0.54
N THR A 193 -17.60 -0.95 -1.59
CA THR A 193 -18.79 -1.21 -2.42
C THR A 193 -18.75 -2.58 -3.09
N TYR A 194 -17.56 -3.10 -3.37
CA TYR A 194 -17.37 -4.37 -4.08
C TYR A 194 -16.98 -5.50 -3.13
N TYR A 195 -17.32 -6.74 -3.49
CA TYR A 195 -16.80 -7.92 -2.79
C TYR A 195 -15.35 -8.20 -3.22
N PRO A 196 -14.41 -8.43 -2.27
CA PRO A 196 -13.02 -8.76 -2.59
C PRO A 196 -12.88 -10.08 -3.39
N ASP A 197 -13.79 -11.03 -3.16
CA ASP A 197 -13.64 -12.43 -3.60
C ASP A 197 -14.67 -12.92 -4.61
N LYS A 198 -15.84 -12.29 -4.66
CA LYS A 198 -16.95 -12.66 -5.56
C LYS A 198 -16.88 -11.81 -6.81
N GLU A 199 -16.26 -12.31 -7.87
CA GLU A 199 -16.39 -11.85 -9.27
C GLU A 199 -16.53 -10.33 -9.47
N LYS A 200 -15.84 -9.50 -8.66
CA LYS A 200 -15.91 -8.05 -8.72
C LYS A 200 -17.35 -7.50 -8.66
N SER A 201 -18.24 -8.23 -7.98
CA SER A 201 -19.64 -7.85 -7.87
C SER A 201 -19.84 -6.78 -6.82
N LYS A 202 -20.74 -5.86 -7.12
CA LYS A 202 -21.19 -4.79 -6.24
C LYS A 202 -22.14 -5.34 -5.18
N LYS A 203 -22.03 -4.86 -3.95
CA LYS A 203 -23.00 -5.13 -2.88
C LYS A 203 -24.34 -4.48 -3.24
N GLU A 204 -25.42 -5.24 -3.31
CA GLU A 204 -26.73 -4.70 -3.67
C GLU A 204 -27.26 -3.68 -2.65
N TYR A 205 -26.87 -3.84 -1.39
CA TYR A 205 -27.31 -3.00 -0.27
C TYR A 205 -26.45 -1.76 -0.02
N PHE A 206 -25.31 -1.61 -0.71
CA PHE A 206 -24.35 -0.54 -0.41
C PHE A 206 -23.62 -0.06 -1.66
N ASP A 207 -23.59 1.26 -1.85
CA ASP A 207 -22.89 1.91 -2.93
C ASP A 207 -22.25 3.22 -2.45
N GLY A 208 -20.98 3.13 -2.09
CA GLY A 208 -20.13 4.26 -1.72
C GLY A 208 -19.30 4.81 -2.86
N THR A 209 -19.57 4.42 -4.12
CA THR A 209 -18.82 4.96 -5.27
C THR A 209 -18.98 6.48 -5.35
N ILE A 210 -17.90 7.15 -5.76
CA ILE A 210 -17.85 8.60 -5.89
C ILE A 210 -17.62 8.99 -7.34
N LYS A 211 -17.94 10.25 -7.67
CA LYS A 211 -17.56 10.85 -8.95
C LYS A 211 -16.64 12.03 -8.68
N ILE A 212 -15.38 11.88 -9.05
CA ILE A 212 -14.40 12.97 -8.97
C ILE A 212 -14.78 14.05 -10.00
N PRO A 213 -14.75 15.35 -9.64
CA PRO A 213 -15.05 16.44 -10.56
C PRO A 213 -14.09 16.46 -11.76
N ASP A 214 -14.63 16.76 -12.95
CA ASP A 214 -13.88 16.71 -14.22
C ASP A 214 -12.69 17.68 -14.28
N TYR A 215 -12.66 18.71 -13.42
CA TYR A 215 -11.53 19.66 -13.34
C TYR A 215 -10.33 19.10 -12.56
N VAL A 216 -10.51 18.04 -11.77
CA VAL A 216 -9.45 17.39 -11.02
C VAL A 216 -8.62 16.54 -11.98
N ARG A 217 -7.31 16.79 -12.00
CA ARG A 217 -6.35 15.90 -12.65
C ARG A 217 -6.15 14.67 -11.75
N CYS A 218 -6.23 13.48 -12.32
CA CYS A 218 -5.81 12.22 -11.72
C CYS A 218 -5.09 11.41 -12.80
N GLN A 219 -3.76 11.32 -12.72
CA GLN A 219 -2.93 10.75 -13.77
C GLN A 219 -1.96 9.72 -13.21
N ALA A 220 -2.10 8.47 -13.66
CA ALA A 220 -1.17 7.40 -13.37
C ALA A 220 0.02 7.36 -14.35
N PHE A 221 1.16 6.89 -13.87
CA PHE A 221 2.39 6.68 -14.62
C PHE A 221 3.01 5.35 -14.23
N ASN A 222 3.57 4.66 -15.21
CA ASN A 222 4.37 3.46 -14.98
C ASN A 222 5.77 3.87 -14.53
N LEU A 223 6.21 3.43 -13.36
CA LEU A 223 7.52 3.77 -12.79
C LEU A 223 8.69 3.09 -13.50
N LYS A 224 8.46 2.03 -14.27
CA LYS A 224 9.52 1.33 -15.02
C LYS A 224 9.75 1.90 -16.41
N SER A 225 8.67 2.33 -17.07
CA SER A 225 8.74 2.88 -18.44
C SER A 225 8.60 4.40 -18.51
N GLY A 226 8.24 5.06 -17.40
CA GLY A 226 7.90 6.48 -17.34
C GLY A 226 6.60 6.87 -18.04
N GLY A 227 5.93 5.91 -18.70
CA GLY A 227 4.78 6.17 -19.55
C GLY A 227 3.51 6.52 -18.77
N LYS A 228 2.72 7.45 -19.30
CA LYS A 228 1.36 7.73 -18.81
C LYS A 228 0.46 6.50 -18.97
N MET A 229 -0.42 6.29 -18.01
CA MET A 229 -1.39 5.20 -17.99
C MET A 229 -2.81 5.78 -17.92
N ASN A 230 -3.73 5.18 -18.66
CA ASN A 230 -5.15 5.48 -18.48
C ASN A 230 -5.65 4.80 -17.19
N PRO A 231 -6.65 5.38 -16.51
CA PRO A 231 -7.32 4.70 -15.40
C PRO A 231 -7.84 3.34 -15.84
N CYS A 232 -7.75 2.32 -14.98
CA CYS A 232 -8.36 1.03 -15.32
C CYS A 232 -9.90 1.06 -15.13
N LYS A 233 -10.59 0.04 -15.64
CA LYS A 233 -12.06 -0.08 -15.48
C LYS A 233 -12.50 -0.01 -14.01
N SER A 234 -11.73 -0.60 -13.10
CA SER A 234 -12.03 -0.59 -11.67
C SER A 234 -11.97 0.83 -11.09
N CYS A 235 -10.96 1.62 -11.48
CA CYS A 235 -10.87 3.02 -11.07
C CYS A 235 -12.00 3.88 -11.68
N GLY A 236 -12.38 3.59 -12.93
CA GLY A 236 -13.56 4.19 -13.55
C GLY A 236 -14.85 3.89 -12.78
N ASN A 237 -15.02 2.63 -12.36
CA ASN A 237 -16.17 2.20 -11.55
C ASN A 237 -16.19 2.83 -10.14
N LEU A 238 -15.04 2.93 -9.47
CA LEU A 238 -14.95 3.47 -8.10
C LEU A 238 -15.14 4.98 -8.03
N PHE A 239 -14.54 5.70 -8.98
CA PHE A 239 -14.28 7.14 -8.87
C PHE A 239 -14.87 7.96 -10.02
N GLY A 240 -15.54 7.31 -10.99
CA GLY A 240 -16.09 7.95 -12.17
C GLY A 240 -15.03 8.49 -13.13
N LEU A 241 -13.80 7.97 -13.08
CA LEU A 241 -12.73 8.37 -13.99
C LEU A 241 -13.03 7.88 -15.41
N SER A 242 -12.83 8.76 -16.40
CA SER A 242 -13.04 8.41 -17.80
C SER A 242 -11.94 7.47 -18.28
N THR A 243 -12.33 6.34 -18.88
CA THR A 243 -11.41 5.37 -19.46
C THR A 243 -12.10 4.49 -20.49
N ASP A 244 -11.35 4.09 -21.51
CA ASP A 244 -11.74 3.09 -22.50
C ASP A 244 -11.14 1.70 -22.19
N GLU A 245 -10.41 1.57 -21.07
CA GLU A 245 -9.81 0.31 -20.63
C GLU A 245 -10.90 -0.69 -20.21
N GLU A 246 -10.92 -1.87 -20.83
CA GLU A 246 -11.87 -2.93 -20.47
C GLU A 246 -11.37 -3.78 -19.29
N THR A 247 -10.07 -3.74 -19.02
CA THR A 247 -9.45 -4.57 -17.99
C THR A 247 -9.86 -4.11 -16.60
N GLU A 248 -10.53 -5.01 -15.89
CA GLU A 248 -10.95 -4.80 -14.51
C GLU A 248 -9.94 -5.48 -13.58
N TRP A 249 -9.25 -4.72 -12.74
CA TRP A 249 -8.36 -5.24 -11.70
C TRP A 249 -9.11 -5.40 -10.36
N PRO A 250 -8.57 -6.13 -9.37
CA PRO A 250 -9.15 -6.10 -8.03
C PRO A 250 -9.23 -4.65 -7.50
N TYR A 251 -10.37 -4.28 -6.95
CA TYR A 251 -10.63 -2.94 -6.43
C TYR A 251 -9.68 -2.61 -5.27
N GLY A 252 -9.23 -1.35 -5.21
CA GLY A 252 -8.34 -0.86 -4.15
C GLY A 252 -6.83 -0.98 -4.44
N ASN A 253 -6.40 -1.73 -5.47
CA ASN A 253 -4.97 -1.95 -5.70
C ASN A 253 -4.25 -0.82 -6.46
N CYS A 254 -4.99 0.01 -7.18
CA CYS A 254 -4.43 0.99 -8.12
C CYS A 254 -3.92 2.25 -7.41
N ALA A 255 -2.94 2.93 -8.00
CA ALA A 255 -2.29 4.11 -7.42
C ALA A 255 -3.25 5.29 -7.23
N GLU A 256 -4.29 5.37 -8.06
CA GLU A 256 -5.37 6.36 -8.00
C GLU A 256 -6.08 6.36 -6.65
N VAL A 257 -6.19 5.19 -5.99
CA VAL A 257 -6.90 5.04 -4.71
C VAL A 257 -6.21 5.87 -3.62
N GLU A 258 -4.92 5.68 -3.45
CA GLU A 258 -4.13 6.41 -2.46
C GLU A 258 -3.99 7.90 -2.84
N SER A 259 -3.74 8.19 -4.12
CA SER A 259 -3.59 9.56 -4.61
C SER A 259 -4.86 10.39 -4.41
N LEU A 260 -6.04 9.84 -4.75
CA LEU A 260 -7.32 10.50 -4.52
C LEU A 260 -7.65 10.56 -3.02
N SER A 261 -7.35 9.52 -2.24
CA SER A 261 -7.51 9.57 -0.79
C SER A 261 -6.74 10.75 -0.18
N ASN A 262 -5.48 10.94 -0.59
CA ASN A 262 -4.65 12.05 -0.12
C ASN A 262 -5.19 13.41 -0.59
N LEU A 263 -5.73 13.51 -1.81
CA LEU A 263 -6.43 14.70 -2.28
C LEU A 263 -7.65 15.01 -1.41
N LEU A 264 -8.55 14.05 -1.20
CA LEU A 264 -9.82 14.28 -0.50
C LEU A 264 -9.65 14.61 0.99
N LYS A 265 -8.59 14.10 1.63
CA LYS A 265 -8.23 14.47 3.00
C LYS A 265 -7.83 15.94 3.16
N ASN A 266 -7.34 16.57 2.10
CA ASN A 266 -6.72 17.89 2.17
C ASN A 266 -7.49 18.96 1.37
N GLU A 267 -8.30 18.57 0.38
CA GLU A 267 -9.08 19.47 -0.48
C GLU A 267 -10.58 19.35 -0.20
N ASN A 268 -11.05 20.01 0.87
CA ASN A 268 -12.44 19.95 1.32
C ASN A 268 -13.47 20.24 0.21
N GLU A 269 -13.20 21.22 -0.65
CA GLU A 269 -14.08 21.55 -1.77
C GLU A 269 -14.25 20.37 -2.74
N VAL A 270 -13.15 19.66 -3.05
CA VAL A 270 -13.20 18.49 -3.92
C VAL A 270 -13.94 17.36 -3.22
N LYS A 271 -13.69 17.16 -1.92
CA LYS A 271 -14.38 16.15 -1.11
C LYS A 271 -15.89 16.37 -1.07
N GLU A 272 -16.35 17.58 -0.78
CA GLU A 272 -17.77 17.93 -0.75
C GLU A 272 -18.45 17.68 -2.11
N GLN A 273 -17.80 18.05 -3.21
CA GLN A 273 -18.35 17.83 -4.56
C GLN A 273 -18.35 16.36 -4.99
N SER A 274 -17.45 15.56 -4.42
CA SER A 274 -17.29 14.13 -4.71
C SER A 274 -18.17 13.23 -3.82
N GLN A 275 -18.95 13.79 -2.88
CA GLN A 275 -19.73 13.02 -1.92
C GLN A 275 -20.56 11.91 -2.60
N PRO A 276 -20.56 10.66 -2.06
CA PRO A 276 -21.41 9.59 -2.56
C PRO A 276 -22.88 10.02 -2.62
N ARG A 277 -23.54 9.76 -3.76
CA ARG A 277 -24.93 10.20 -4.02
C ARG A 277 -25.95 9.07 -3.97
N SER A 278 -25.51 7.83 -3.76
CA SER A 278 -26.41 6.70 -3.73
C SER A 278 -27.38 6.79 -2.54
N PRO A 279 -28.68 6.49 -2.72
CA PRO A 279 -29.61 6.39 -1.60
C PRO A 279 -29.27 5.24 -0.63
N THR A 280 -28.42 4.29 -1.04
CA THR A 280 -27.96 3.19 -0.17
C THR A 280 -26.72 3.55 0.64
N TRP A 281 -26.11 4.72 0.43
CA TRP A 281 -25.00 5.22 1.26
C TRP A 281 -25.52 5.86 2.55
N THR A 282 -26.12 5.04 3.42
CA THR A 282 -26.59 5.44 4.76
C THR A 282 -25.58 5.01 5.83
N PRO A 283 -25.56 5.64 7.02
CA PRO A 283 -24.69 5.22 8.12
C PRO A 283 -24.79 3.72 8.45
N GLU A 284 -26.01 3.16 8.44
CA GLU A 284 -26.26 1.75 8.75
C GLU A 284 -25.69 0.81 7.69
N ASN A 285 -25.88 1.16 6.40
CA ASN A 285 -25.33 0.35 5.30
C ASN A 285 -23.81 0.47 5.20
N ARG A 286 -23.24 1.64 5.53
CA ARG A 286 -21.79 1.82 5.65
C ARG A 286 -21.22 0.90 6.72
N GLU A 287 -21.81 0.87 7.91
CA GLU A 287 -21.34 -0.02 8.97
C GLU A 287 -21.50 -1.49 8.59
N THR A 288 -22.62 -1.87 7.98
CA THR A 288 -22.82 -3.23 7.46
C THR A 288 -21.75 -3.63 6.43
N ALA A 289 -21.37 -2.70 5.53
CA ALA A 289 -20.32 -2.93 4.56
C ALA A 289 -18.93 -3.06 5.21
N ARG A 290 -18.65 -2.25 6.24
CA ARG A 290 -17.43 -2.32 7.05
C ARG A 290 -17.31 -3.67 7.77
N GLU A 291 -18.35 -4.09 8.48
CA GLU A 291 -18.41 -5.41 9.13
C GLU A 291 -18.20 -6.56 8.12
N SER A 292 -18.82 -6.48 6.94
CA SER A 292 -18.62 -7.46 5.87
C SER A 292 -17.16 -7.54 5.43
N VAL A 293 -16.45 -6.41 5.31
CA VAL A 293 -15.04 -6.40 4.91
C VAL A 293 -14.13 -6.88 6.04
N LEU A 294 -14.44 -6.57 7.31
CA LEU A 294 -13.73 -7.13 8.47
C LEU A 294 -13.89 -8.65 8.55
N GLN A 295 -15.09 -9.17 8.27
CA GLN A 295 -15.33 -10.62 8.23
C GLN A 295 -14.52 -11.29 7.11
N ASP A 296 -14.49 -10.70 5.92
CA ASP A 296 -13.69 -11.19 4.80
C ASP A 296 -12.18 -11.15 5.14
N LEU A 297 -11.72 -10.07 5.78
CA LEU A 297 -10.34 -9.94 6.27
C LEU A 297 -9.99 -11.05 7.27
N GLY A 298 -10.85 -11.28 8.28
CA GLY A 298 -10.69 -12.37 9.24
C GLY A 298 -10.61 -13.75 8.59
N ALA A 299 -11.42 -14.00 7.56
CA ALA A 299 -11.38 -15.26 6.80
C ALA A 299 -10.07 -15.41 6.00
N VAL A 300 -9.54 -14.33 5.43
CA VAL A 300 -8.24 -14.34 4.73
C VAL A 300 -7.11 -14.61 5.72
N LEU A 301 -7.11 -13.97 6.89
CA LEU A 301 -6.11 -14.16 7.95
C LEU A 301 -6.11 -15.60 8.47
N HIS A 302 -7.30 -16.17 8.71
CA HIS A 302 -7.44 -17.58 9.07
C HIS A 302 -6.88 -18.51 7.99
N THR A 303 -7.15 -18.23 6.71
CA THR A 303 -6.64 -19.02 5.57
C THR A 303 -5.10 -19.03 5.51
N ILE A 304 -4.45 -17.97 5.95
CA ILE A 304 -2.99 -17.88 6.00
C ILE A 304 -2.40 -18.25 7.37
N GLN A 305 -3.22 -18.73 8.30
CA GLN A 305 -2.81 -19.12 9.66
C GLN A 305 -2.20 -17.96 10.46
N PHE A 306 -2.74 -16.75 10.27
CA PHE A 306 -2.47 -15.58 11.11
C PHE A 306 -3.60 -15.45 12.13
N GLU A 307 -3.45 -16.11 13.28
CA GLU A 307 -4.52 -16.27 14.29
C GLU A 307 -4.41 -15.30 15.48
N THR A 308 -3.42 -14.43 15.45
CA THR A 308 -3.00 -13.55 16.55
C THR A 308 -3.61 -12.16 16.51
N TRP A 309 -4.30 -11.80 15.42
CA TRP A 309 -5.04 -10.56 15.32
C TRP A 309 -6.34 -10.64 16.11
N ASP A 310 -6.64 -9.62 16.90
CA ASP A 310 -7.81 -9.57 17.77
C ASP A 310 -9.09 -9.07 17.11
N GLY A 311 -9.03 -8.73 15.82
CA GLY A 311 -10.18 -8.26 15.04
C GLY A 311 -10.34 -6.75 15.01
N GLU A 312 -9.55 -6.00 15.78
CA GLU A 312 -9.75 -4.56 15.95
C GLU A 312 -8.48 -3.75 15.68
N HIS A 313 -7.31 -4.24 16.10
CA HIS A 313 -6.11 -3.40 16.15
C HIS A 313 -5.33 -3.39 14.83
N PHE A 314 -5.25 -2.21 14.23
CA PHE A 314 -4.30 -1.87 13.18
C PHE A 314 -3.11 -1.15 13.79
N TYR A 315 -1.93 -1.38 13.23
CA TYR A 315 -0.70 -0.76 13.68
C TYR A 315 -0.74 0.75 13.48
N ASP A 316 -0.60 1.49 14.57
CA ASP A 316 -0.46 2.94 14.54
C ASP A 316 0.90 3.33 15.13
N PRO A 317 1.82 3.89 14.32
CA PRO A 317 3.14 4.32 14.79
C PRO A 317 3.06 5.42 15.87
N LEU A 318 1.94 6.15 15.97
CA LEU A 318 1.71 7.21 16.95
C LEU A 318 1.01 6.74 18.24
N ALA A 319 0.52 5.50 18.28
CA ALA A 319 -0.11 4.94 19.48
C ALA A 319 0.95 4.54 20.52
N GLY A 320 1.40 5.50 21.33
CA GLY A 320 2.29 5.32 22.48
C GLY A 320 1.67 5.85 23.76
#